data_AF-A0A2N0Q0X6-F1
#
_entry.id   AF-A0A2N0Q0X6-F1
#
_cell.length_a   1.000
_cell.length_b   1.000
_cell.length_c   1.000
_cell.angle_alpha   90.00
_cell.angle_beta   90.00
_cell.angle_gamma   90.00
#
_symmetry.space_group_name_H-M   'P 1'
#
loop_
_entity.id
_entity.type
_entity.pdbx_description
1 polymer ?
#
loop_
_entity_poly.entity_id
_entity_poly.type
_entity_poly.pdbx_seq_one_letter_code
_entity_poly.pdbx_strand_id
1 'polypeptide(L)'
;MYTNVPNFIGSPYNIGNHMRKNSCNTSLLDQSYGYKLNAGIKEIIRDNKETILSAIVVLFIIILVFLWAKRKGERNKDNEDNEENEKNEDEERSNMIILKVGLSLMDFVLDGLFIYKNGYDIKILFIPSLVIFAFASIFNLILALSLIIYENFKHDKFKEWLKKNSIVASIFTLFSATNVEVLNVLTSKIGGFKMFSATFKKNTISTIFWLSVTNFIVKDIPQFGIQAYYITHVISYNVIPFLTLVTSSAMVVLNVIGKLYNIIIECQKRSTDDDDDDGDGDGDDDDDKEGNLIIEA
;
A
#
# COMPACT_ATOMS: atom_id res chain seq x y z
N MET A 1 72.89 31.10 -55.25
CA MET A 1 73.61 30.17 -56.14
C MET A 1 72.57 29.19 -56.69
N TYR A 2 72.28 29.33 -57.99
CA TYR A 2 71.46 28.50 -58.89
C TYR A 2 70.04 28.05 -58.51
N THR A 3 69.10 28.71 -59.17
CA THR A 3 67.78 28.25 -59.64
C THR A 3 67.85 26.94 -60.42
N ASN A 4 66.78 26.13 -60.40
CA ASN A 4 66.22 25.54 -61.62
C ASN A 4 64.82 24.95 -61.40
N VAL A 5 63.88 25.46 -62.19
CA VAL A 5 62.65 24.79 -62.62
C VAL A 5 62.99 24.12 -63.96
N PRO A 6 62.35 22.99 -64.33
CA PRO A 6 61.52 23.10 -65.54
C PRO A 6 60.20 22.33 -65.46
N ASN A 7 59.17 22.96 -66.01
CA ASN A 7 57.94 22.31 -66.47
C ASN A 7 58.23 21.49 -67.73
N PHE A 8 57.63 20.30 -67.85
CA PHE A 8 57.35 19.66 -69.14
C PHE A 8 55.96 19.02 -69.12
N ILE A 9 55.21 19.30 -70.18
CA ILE A 9 53.84 18.89 -70.49
C ILE A 9 53.88 17.54 -71.25
N GLY A 10 52.94 16.61 -70.99
CA GLY A 10 52.65 15.52 -71.94
C GLY A 10 51.89 14.27 -71.45
N SER A 11 50.54 14.31 -71.50
CA SER A 11 49.59 13.23 -71.88
C SER A 11 49.32 11.99 -70.97
N PRO A 12 48.18 11.26 -71.15
CA PRO A 12 47.29 10.87 -70.06
C PRO A 12 47.13 9.33 -69.91
N TYR A 13 46.30 8.93 -68.94
CA TYR A 13 45.83 7.57 -68.67
C TYR A 13 46.83 6.56 -68.08
N ASN A 14 46.71 6.33 -66.77
CA ASN A 14 46.53 4.96 -66.30
C ASN A 14 45.64 4.93 -65.04
N ILE A 15 44.43 4.43 -65.25
CA ILE A 15 43.41 4.19 -64.24
C ILE A 15 43.71 2.83 -63.62
N GLY A 16 43.75 2.76 -62.28
CA GLY A 16 43.57 1.50 -61.57
C GLY A 16 44.57 1.26 -60.45
N ASN A 17 44.00 0.97 -59.28
CA ASN A 17 44.63 0.27 -58.15
C ASN A 17 45.44 1.10 -57.14
N HIS A 18 44.81 2.09 -56.50
CA HIS A 18 45.23 2.50 -55.15
C HIS A 18 44.09 2.90 -54.19
N MET A 19 42.95 2.21 -54.26
CA MET A 19 41.89 2.28 -53.23
C MET A 19 41.41 0.90 -52.79
N ARG A 20 42.30 0.09 -52.19
CA ARG A 20 41.88 -1.02 -51.31
C ARG A 20 43.00 -1.40 -50.36
N LYS A 21 42.94 -0.87 -49.15
CA LYS A 21 43.27 -1.52 -47.87
C LYS A 21 43.42 -0.41 -46.85
N ASN A 22 42.35 -0.14 -46.11
CA ASN A 22 42.36 0.40 -44.74
C ASN A 22 40.92 0.47 -44.21
N SER A 23 40.16 -0.62 -44.36
CA SER A 23 38.89 -0.78 -43.63
C SER A 23 38.80 -2.22 -43.15
N CYS A 24 39.63 -2.54 -42.17
CA CYS A 24 39.54 -3.79 -41.43
C CYS A 24 40.20 -3.56 -40.08
N ASN A 25 39.53 -2.82 -39.19
CA ASN A 25 39.79 -2.79 -37.75
C ASN A 25 38.67 -2.16 -36.91
N THR A 26 37.50 -1.84 -37.49
CA THR A 26 36.34 -1.35 -36.72
C THR A 26 35.35 -2.46 -36.32
N SER A 27 35.54 -3.70 -36.80
CA SER A 27 34.59 -4.80 -36.54
C SER A 27 34.74 -5.47 -35.16
N LEU A 28 35.74 -5.12 -34.35
CA LEU A 28 35.97 -5.75 -33.04
C LEU A 28 35.56 -4.87 -31.85
N LEU A 29 35.07 -3.65 -32.08
CA LEU A 29 34.62 -2.73 -31.02
C LEU A 29 33.13 -2.86 -30.69
N ASP A 30 32.32 -3.54 -31.50
CA ASP A 30 30.86 -3.34 -31.43
C ASP A 30 30.08 -4.47 -30.72
N GLN A 31 30.61 -5.69 -30.63
CA GLN A 31 29.82 -6.81 -30.09
C GLN A 31 29.94 -7.01 -28.57
N SER A 32 30.97 -6.43 -27.95
CA SER A 32 31.22 -6.48 -26.51
C SER A 32 30.92 -5.15 -25.80
N TYR A 33 30.99 -4.03 -26.54
CA TYR A 33 30.92 -2.67 -26.00
C TYR A 33 29.61 -1.93 -26.33
N GLY A 34 28.78 -2.50 -27.22
CA GLY A 34 27.45 -1.98 -27.54
C GLY A 34 26.40 -2.38 -26.52
N TYR A 35 25.45 -1.46 -26.24
CA TYR A 35 24.25 -1.68 -25.44
C TYR A 35 23.61 -3.04 -25.79
N LYS A 36 23.59 -3.98 -24.83
CA LYS A 36 22.81 -5.21 -24.95
C LYS A 36 21.33 -4.85 -24.84
N LEU A 37 20.72 -4.55 -25.98
CA LEU A 37 19.29 -4.26 -26.17
C LEU A 37 18.36 -5.40 -25.68
N ASN A 38 18.93 -6.52 -25.24
CA ASN A 38 18.23 -7.65 -24.68
C ASN A 38 19.13 -8.36 -23.65
N ALA A 39 19.37 -7.73 -22.48
CA ALA A 39 19.55 -8.54 -21.28
C ALA A 39 18.23 -9.31 -21.14
N GLY A 40 18.19 -10.55 -21.62
CA GLY A 40 16.94 -11.30 -21.71
C GLY A 40 16.27 -11.31 -20.34
N ILE A 41 14.94 -11.28 -20.29
CA ILE A 41 14.14 -11.31 -19.04
C ILE A 41 14.70 -12.37 -18.05
N LYS A 42 15.24 -13.48 -18.57
CA LYS A 42 15.93 -14.53 -17.83
C LYS A 42 17.18 -14.07 -17.06
N GLU A 43 18.02 -13.21 -17.62
CA GLU A 43 19.21 -12.66 -16.96
C GLU A 43 18.80 -11.74 -15.81
N ILE A 44 17.85 -10.84 -16.05
CA ILE A 44 17.27 -9.94 -15.05
C ILE A 44 16.66 -10.72 -13.87
N ILE A 45 15.89 -11.76 -14.17
CA ILE A 45 15.30 -12.65 -13.15
C ILE A 45 16.40 -13.38 -12.38
N ARG A 46 17.44 -13.87 -13.06
CA ARG A 46 18.55 -14.58 -12.42
C ARG A 46 19.32 -13.68 -11.47
N ASP A 47 19.58 -12.44 -11.87
CA ASP A 47 20.39 -11.49 -11.11
C ASP A 47 19.63 -10.97 -9.87
N ASN A 48 18.30 -10.99 -9.91
CA ASN A 48 17.43 -10.59 -8.79
C ASN A 48 16.65 -11.77 -8.17
N LYS A 49 17.09 -13.00 -8.41
CA LYS A 49 16.33 -14.23 -8.05
C LYS A 49 15.94 -14.28 -6.58
N GLU A 50 16.83 -13.81 -5.69
CA GLU A 50 16.59 -13.85 -4.24
C GLU A 50 15.48 -12.86 -3.84
N THR A 51 15.47 -11.66 -4.43
CA THR A 51 14.43 -10.65 -4.20
C THR A 51 13.08 -11.11 -4.74
N ILE A 52 13.07 -11.70 -5.94
CA ILE A 52 11.84 -12.25 -6.54
C ILE A 52 11.30 -13.41 -5.70
N LEU A 53 12.16 -14.36 -5.34
CA LEU A 53 11.78 -15.51 -4.53
C LEU A 53 11.22 -15.06 -3.18
N SER A 54 11.89 -14.11 -2.52
CA SER A 54 11.43 -13.53 -1.26
C SER A 54 10.06 -12.87 -1.41
N ALA A 55 9.84 -12.05 -2.45
CA ALA A 55 8.56 -11.40 -2.70
C ALA A 55 7.43 -12.42 -2.95
N ILE A 56 7.70 -13.48 -3.73
CA ILE A 56 6.73 -14.55 -3.98
C ILE A 56 6.39 -15.30 -2.69
N VAL A 57 7.40 -15.64 -1.87
CA VAL A 57 7.19 -16.33 -0.61
C VAL A 57 6.37 -15.48 0.36
N VAL A 58 6.67 -14.19 0.48
CA VAL A 58 5.91 -13.26 1.33
C VAL A 58 4.45 -13.16 0.85
N LEU A 59 4.24 -12.98 -0.46
CA LEU A 59 2.90 -12.90 -1.04
C LEU A 59 2.12 -14.20 -0.85
N PHE A 60 2.77 -15.35 -0.99
CA PHE A 60 2.18 -16.66 -0.72
C PHE A 60 1.79 -16.82 0.76
N ILE A 61 2.63 -16.39 1.70
CA ILE A 61 2.31 -16.40 3.13
C ILE A 61 1.09 -15.51 3.42
N ILE A 62 1.03 -14.29 2.85
CA ILE A 62 -0.12 -13.40 3.01
C ILE A 62 -1.40 -14.07 2.52
N ILE A 63 -1.37 -14.69 1.34
CA ILE A 63 -2.52 -15.43 0.79
C ILE A 63 -2.90 -16.61 1.69
N LEU A 64 -1.94 -17.39 2.18
CA LEU A 64 -2.22 -18.51 3.07
C LEU A 64 -2.88 -18.05 4.37
N VAL A 65 -2.39 -16.96 4.98
CA VAL A 65 -2.98 -16.41 6.21
C VAL A 65 -4.39 -15.88 5.95
N PHE A 66 -4.61 -15.20 4.82
CA PHE A 66 -5.93 -14.73 4.42
C PHE A 66 -6.92 -15.89 4.19
N LEU A 67 -6.52 -16.91 3.42
CA LEU A 67 -7.36 -18.09 3.16
C LEU A 67 -7.62 -18.87 4.46
N TRP A 68 -6.63 -18.97 5.33
CA TRP A 68 -6.79 -19.61 6.63
C TRP A 68 -7.78 -18.86 7.52
N ALA A 69 -7.68 -17.53 7.59
CA ALA A 69 -8.61 -16.69 8.34
C ALA A 69 -10.04 -16.79 7.78
N LYS A 70 -10.19 -16.70 6.45
CA LYS A 70 -11.47 -16.88 5.76
C LYS A 70 -12.11 -18.23 6.07
N ARG A 71 -11.35 -19.33 5.90
CA ARG A 71 -11.83 -20.70 6.17
C ARG A 71 -12.18 -20.91 7.65
N LYS A 72 -11.57 -20.17 8.57
CA LYS A 72 -11.87 -20.26 10.01
C LYS A 72 -13.13 -19.48 10.38
N GLY A 73 -13.39 -18.34 9.71
CA GLY A 73 -14.68 -17.63 9.80
C GLY A 73 -15.84 -18.53 9.39
N GLU A 74 -15.72 -19.17 8.21
CA GLU A 74 -16.73 -20.10 7.70
C GLU A 74 -17.05 -21.26 8.66
N ARG A 75 -16.05 -21.82 9.36
CA ARG A 75 -16.26 -22.91 10.33
C ARG A 75 -16.95 -22.48 11.63
N ASN A 76 -16.88 -21.22 12.00
CA ASN A 76 -17.61 -20.69 13.16
C ASN A 76 -19.06 -20.36 12.82
N LYS A 77 -19.37 -20.18 11.53
CA LYS A 77 -20.72 -19.90 11.01
C LYS A 77 -21.66 -21.10 11.14
N ASP A 78 -21.15 -22.31 10.96
CA ASP A 78 -21.94 -23.57 11.04
C ASP A 78 -22.53 -23.87 12.44
N ASN A 79 -22.31 -23.01 13.45
CA ASN A 79 -22.73 -23.24 14.84
C ASN A 79 -23.71 -22.17 15.40
N GLU A 80 -24.07 -21.13 14.65
CA GLU A 80 -24.99 -20.07 15.14
C GLU A 80 -26.05 -19.72 14.09
N ASP A 81 -27.31 -20.08 14.37
CA ASP A 81 -28.46 -19.78 13.52
C ASP A 81 -28.99 -18.35 13.76
N ASN A 82 -29.27 -17.65 12.66
CA ASN A 82 -30.06 -16.41 12.51
C ASN A 82 -29.48 -15.08 13.05
N GLU A 83 -28.40 -14.61 12.41
CA GLU A 83 -28.00 -13.18 12.32
C GLU A 83 -27.05 -12.98 11.10
N GLU A 84 -27.40 -13.59 9.97
CA GLU A 84 -26.40 -13.95 8.95
C GLU A 84 -25.84 -12.78 8.12
N ASN A 85 -26.62 -11.73 7.81
CA ASN A 85 -26.15 -10.71 6.86
C ASN A 85 -25.15 -9.71 7.45
N GLU A 86 -25.44 -9.09 8.60
CA GLU A 86 -24.54 -8.11 9.22
C GLU A 86 -23.23 -8.78 9.72
N LYS A 87 -23.34 -10.02 10.22
CA LYS A 87 -22.18 -10.81 10.66
C LYS A 87 -21.26 -11.22 9.50
N ASN A 88 -21.81 -11.52 8.32
CA ASN A 88 -21.01 -11.83 7.12
C ASN A 88 -20.16 -10.63 6.68
N GLU A 89 -20.75 -9.43 6.70
CA GLU A 89 -20.06 -8.20 6.29
C GLU A 89 -18.94 -7.80 7.26
N ASP A 90 -19.18 -7.94 8.57
CA ASP A 90 -18.17 -7.68 9.60
C ASP A 90 -17.00 -8.68 9.56
N GLU A 91 -17.29 -9.96 9.27
CA GLU A 91 -16.26 -10.99 9.08
C GLU A 91 -15.45 -10.77 7.80
N GLU A 92 -16.10 -10.39 6.69
CA GLU A 92 -15.41 -10.10 5.43
C GLU A 92 -14.52 -8.85 5.55
N ARG A 93 -15.04 -7.80 6.21
CA ARG A 93 -14.28 -6.58 6.54
C ARG A 93 -13.08 -6.90 7.44
N SER A 94 -13.26 -7.77 8.42
CA SER A 94 -12.18 -8.25 9.28
C SER A 94 -11.13 -9.02 8.50
N ASN A 95 -11.52 -9.95 7.63
CA ASN A 95 -10.55 -10.74 6.86
C ASN A 95 -9.77 -9.87 5.85
N MET A 96 -10.42 -8.86 5.26
CA MET A 96 -9.76 -7.92 4.35
C MET A 96 -8.64 -7.12 5.03
N ILE A 97 -8.70 -6.94 6.35
CA ILE A 97 -7.65 -6.24 7.09
C ILE A 97 -6.30 -6.98 7.02
N ILE A 98 -6.31 -8.30 6.94
CA ILE A 98 -5.10 -9.13 6.88
C ILE A 98 -4.36 -8.84 5.57
N LEU A 99 -5.11 -8.79 4.46
CA LEU A 99 -4.55 -8.48 3.15
C LEU A 99 -3.99 -7.06 3.13
N LYS A 100 -4.73 -6.08 3.66
CA LYS A 100 -4.28 -4.68 3.73
C LYS A 100 -2.99 -4.54 4.54
N VAL A 101 -2.92 -5.15 5.73
CA VAL A 101 -1.71 -5.08 6.57
C VAL A 101 -0.53 -5.81 5.92
N GLY A 102 -0.76 -7.00 5.37
CA GLY A 102 0.26 -7.75 4.66
C GLY A 102 0.83 -6.95 3.48
N LEU A 103 -0.03 -6.34 2.68
CA LEU A 103 0.38 -5.54 1.54
C LEU A 103 1.08 -4.24 1.97
N SER A 104 0.61 -3.57 3.03
CA SER A 104 1.24 -2.36 3.59
C SER A 104 2.66 -2.64 4.09
N LEU A 105 2.90 -3.78 4.74
CA LEU A 105 4.24 -4.19 5.17
C LEU A 105 5.16 -4.48 3.98
N MET A 106 4.64 -5.17 2.96
CA MET A 106 5.39 -5.48 1.73
C MET A 106 5.77 -4.19 0.97
N ASP A 107 4.81 -3.30 0.78
CA ASP A 107 4.98 -1.99 0.13
C ASP A 107 6.06 -1.17 0.86
N PHE A 108 5.99 -1.08 2.19
CA PHE A 108 7.00 -0.39 3.00
C PHE A 108 8.43 -0.94 2.80
N VAL A 109 8.59 -2.26 2.77
CA VAL A 109 9.90 -2.89 2.55
C VAL A 109 10.40 -2.61 1.14
N LEU A 110 9.53 -2.68 0.13
CA LEU A 110 9.87 -2.43 -1.26
C LEU A 110 10.20 -0.95 -1.52
N ASP A 111 9.53 -0.03 -0.85
CA ASP A 111 9.82 1.40 -0.88
C ASP A 111 11.21 1.70 -0.30
N GLY A 112 11.50 1.14 0.88
CA GLY A 112 12.82 1.25 1.49
C GLY A 112 13.91 0.66 0.59
N LEU A 113 13.63 -0.48 -0.04
CA LEU A 113 14.56 -1.15 -0.95
C LEU A 113 14.78 -0.33 -2.23
N PHE A 114 13.73 0.27 -2.78
CA PHE A 114 13.78 1.18 -3.92
C PHE A 114 14.67 2.39 -3.60
N ILE A 115 14.45 3.05 -2.46
CA ILE A 115 15.26 4.21 -2.04
C ILE A 115 16.73 3.80 -1.87
N TYR A 116 16.99 2.65 -1.24
CA TYR A 116 18.34 2.18 -0.94
C TYR A 116 19.13 1.77 -2.19
N LYS A 117 18.52 1.00 -3.11
CA LYS A 117 19.21 0.43 -4.28
C LYS A 117 19.10 1.25 -5.55
N ASN A 118 17.98 1.97 -5.73
CA ASN A 118 17.64 2.63 -6.98
C ASN A 118 17.50 4.15 -6.85
N GLY A 119 17.34 4.66 -5.64
CA GLY A 119 17.16 6.09 -5.41
C GLY A 119 18.32 6.94 -5.95
N TYR A 120 19.55 6.43 -5.94
CA TYR A 120 20.72 7.15 -6.47
C TYR A 120 20.84 7.16 -8.00
N ASP A 121 20.10 6.31 -8.71
CA ASP A 121 20.12 6.27 -10.19
C ASP A 121 19.63 7.60 -10.76
N ILE A 122 18.63 8.21 -10.09
CA ILE A 122 18.10 9.53 -10.41
C ILE A 122 18.18 10.39 -9.15
N LYS A 123 19.28 11.13 -8.99
CA LYS A 123 19.56 11.95 -7.79
C LYS A 123 18.42 12.91 -7.41
N ILE A 124 17.67 13.43 -8.39
CA ILE A 124 16.55 14.33 -8.14
C ILE A 124 15.35 13.63 -7.48
N LEU A 125 15.20 12.30 -7.63
CA LEU A 125 14.13 11.53 -7.00
C LEU A 125 14.52 11.01 -5.61
N PHE A 126 15.82 10.83 -5.35
CA PHE A 126 16.29 10.30 -4.07
C PHE A 126 15.77 11.09 -2.86
N ILE A 127 15.99 12.41 -2.85
CA ILE A 127 15.66 13.26 -1.70
C ILE A 127 14.14 13.30 -1.46
N PRO A 128 13.27 13.57 -2.48
CA PRO A 128 11.83 13.50 -2.29
C PRO A 128 11.34 12.14 -1.77
N SER A 129 11.83 11.04 -2.34
CA SER A 129 11.44 9.68 -1.92
C SER A 129 11.80 9.41 -0.46
N LEU A 130 13.02 9.75 -0.07
CA LEU A 130 13.50 9.56 1.30
C LEU A 130 12.72 10.41 2.30
N VAL A 131 12.48 11.68 1.97
CA VAL A 131 11.75 12.61 2.86
C VAL A 131 10.30 12.15 3.05
N ILE A 132 9.59 11.82 1.97
CA ILE A 132 8.20 11.34 2.04
C ILE A 132 8.12 10.04 2.84
N PHE A 133 8.96 9.06 2.52
CA PHE A 133 9.00 7.77 3.20
C PHE A 133 9.31 7.94 4.69
N ALA A 134 10.40 8.63 5.05
CA ALA A 134 10.81 8.78 6.44
C ALA A 134 9.81 9.60 7.25
N PHE A 135 9.31 10.71 6.69
CA PHE A 135 8.31 11.55 7.35
C PHE A 135 7.04 10.76 7.65
N ALA A 136 6.45 10.10 6.65
CA ALA A 136 5.23 9.33 6.85
C ALA A 136 5.42 8.19 7.86
N SER A 137 6.58 7.53 7.82
CA SER A 137 6.91 6.44 8.74
C SER A 137 6.95 6.88 10.20
N ILE A 138 7.68 7.97 10.46
CA ILE A 138 7.83 8.54 11.81
C ILE A 138 6.49 9.08 12.29
N PHE A 139 5.78 9.81 11.43
CA PHE A 139 4.49 10.39 11.76
C PHE A 139 3.46 9.31 12.14
N ASN A 140 3.34 8.25 11.34
CA ASN A 140 2.42 7.15 11.63
C ASN A 140 2.77 6.43 12.94
N LEU A 141 4.06 6.22 13.22
CA LEU A 141 4.50 5.58 14.46
C LEU A 141 4.15 6.43 15.69
N ILE A 142 4.39 7.75 15.63
CA ILE A 142 4.04 8.69 16.71
C ILE A 142 2.53 8.69 16.96
N LEU A 143 1.74 8.73 15.89
CA LEU A 143 0.27 8.70 16.00
C LEU A 143 -0.21 7.38 16.60
N ALA A 144 0.32 6.24 16.14
CA ALA A 144 -0.04 4.93 16.67
C ALA A 144 0.27 4.82 18.17
N LEU A 145 1.47 5.23 18.58
CA LEU A 145 1.86 5.31 20.00
C LEU A 145 0.90 6.22 20.79
N SER A 146 0.59 7.39 20.25
CA SER A 146 -0.31 8.35 20.90
C SER A 146 -1.72 7.78 21.09
N LEU A 147 -2.25 7.04 20.11
CA LEU A 147 -3.57 6.40 20.19
C LEU A 147 -3.59 5.27 21.23
N ILE A 148 -2.57 4.41 21.26
CA ILE A 148 -2.45 3.33 22.26
C ILE A 148 -2.35 3.91 23.67
N ILE A 149 -1.55 4.97 23.85
CA ILE A 149 -1.43 5.67 25.13
C ILE A 149 -2.77 6.29 25.53
N TYR A 150 -3.44 7.00 24.62
CA TYR A 150 -4.74 7.60 24.87
C TYR A 150 -5.77 6.56 25.34
N GLU A 151 -5.90 5.45 24.62
CA GLU A 151 -6.81 4.36 24.95
C GLU A 151 -6.46 3.72 26.30
N ASN A 152 -5.17 3.50 26.59
CA ASN A 152 -4.72 2.94 27.87
C ASN A 152 -5.06 3.84 29.08
N PHE A 153 -5.06 5.15 28.91
CA PHE A 153 -5.38 6.09 29.99
C PHE A 153 -6.88 6.38 30.14
N LYS A 154 -7.65 6.29 29.06
CA LYS A 154 -9.07 6.72 29.06
C LYS A 154 -10.05 5.56 29.13
N HIS A 155 -9.64 4.32 28.84
CA HIS A 155 -10.56 3.20 28.68
C HIS A 155 -10.09 1.93 29.42
N ASP A 156 -10.77 1.60 30.52
CA ASP A 156 -10.39 0.47 31.39
C ASP A 156 -10.43 -0.89 30.68
N LYS A 157 -11.44 -1.12 29.82
CA LYS A 157 -11.52 -2.37 29.04
C LYS A 157 -10.32 -2.56 28.12
N PHE A 158 -9.90 -1.49 27.43
CA PHE A 158 -8.72 -1.53 26.58
C PHE A 158 -7.45 -1.74 27.42
N LYS A 159 -7.31 -1.02 28.54
CA LYS A 159 -6.19 -1.18 29.48
C LYS A 159 -6.06 -2.61 30.01
N GLU A 160 -7.15 -3.25 30.39
CA GLU A 160 -7.15 -4.66 30.83
C GLU A 160 -6.73 -5.62 29.71
N TRP A 161 -7.23 -5.39 28.49
CA TRP A 161 -6.84 -6.16 27.32
C TRP A 161 -5.35 -5.97 27.00
N LEU A 162 -4.84 -4.72 27.07
CA LEU A 162 -3.45 -4.38 26.79
C LEU A 162 -2.50 -5.04 27.79
N LYS A 163 -2.85 -5.09 29.08
CA LYS A 163 -2.06 -5.81 30.09
C LYS A 163 -1.88 -7.29 29.77
N LYS A 164 -2.89 -7.92 29.16
CA LYS A 164 -2.86 -9.35 28.79
C LYS A 164 -2.15 -9.60 27.46
N ASN A 165 -2.15 -8.63 26.55
CA ASN A 165 -1.69 -8.78 25.16
C ASN A 165 -0.60 -7.76 24.76
N SER A 166 0.21 -7.29 25.72
CA SER A 166 1.15 -6.17 25.54
C SER A 166 2.18 -6.39 24.42
N ILE A 167 2.67 -7.63 24.26
CA ILE A 167 3.59 -8.01 23.19
C ILE A 167 2.93 -7.81 21.82
N VAL A 168 1.72 -8.34 21.65
CA VAL A 168 0.97 -8.24 20.39
C VAL A 168 0.68 -6.77 20.07
N ALA A 169 0.17 -6.01 21.04
CA ALA A 169 -0.06 -4.58 20.88
C ALA A 169 1.20 -3.82 20.48
N SER A 170 2.34 -4.11 21.11
CA SER A 170 3.62 -3.45 20.79
C SER A 170 4.09 -3.74 19.36
N ILE A 171 3.99 -5.00 18.91
CA ILE A 171 4.35 -5.39 17.54
C ILE A 171 3.51 -4.62 16.52
N PHE A 172 2.19 -4.60 16.68
CA PHE A 172 1.31 -3.91 15.74
C PHE A 172 1.43 -2.39 15.84
N THR A 173 1.79 -1.85 17.01
CA THR A 173 2.12 -0.42 17.14
C THR A 173 3.39 -0.09 16.35
N LEU A 174 4.42 -0.94 16.40
CA LEU A 174 5.63 -0.75 15.59
C LEU A 174 5.34 -0.88 14.09
N PHE A 175 4.56 -1.89 13.70
CA PHE A 175 4.16 -2.09 12.30
C PHE A 175 3.28 -0.97 11.76
N SER A 176 2.63 -0.22 12.65
CA SER A 176 1.86 0.97 12.28
C SER A 176 2.74 2.10 11.74
N ALA A 177 4.07 2.04 11.85
CA ALA A 177 4.96 2.92 11.09
C ALA A 177 4.66 2.87 9.58
N THR A 178 4.22 1.72 9.05
CA THR A 178 3.89 1.58 7.61
C THR A 178 2.61 2.32 7.24
N ASN A 179 1.58 2.16 8.06
CA ASN A 179 0.28 2.81 8.00
C ASN A 179 -0.41 2.64 9.36
N VAL A 180 -0.98 3.70 9.92
CA VAL A 180 -1.72 3.65 11.20
C VAL A 180 -2.93 2.71 11.18
N GLU A 181 -3.49 2.43 10.00
CA GLU A 181 -4.59 1.46 9.83
C GLU A 181 -4.22 0.04 10.29
N VAL A 182 -2.93 -0.28 10.36
CA VAL A 182 -2.43 -1.55 10.91
C VAL A 182 -2.92 -1.79 12.35
N LEU A 183 -3.18 -0.74 13.12
CA LEU A 183 -3.76 -0.87 14.47
C LEU A 183 -5.14 -1.54 14.48
N ASN A 184 -5.92 -1.45 13.40
CA ASN A 184 -7.23 -2.09 13.32
C ASN A 184 -7.11 -3.63 13.36
N VAL A 185 -5.93 -4.21 13.13
CA VAL A 185 -5.69 -5.65 13.37
C VAL A 185 -5.97 -6.01 14.83
N LEU A 186 -5.69 -5.11 15.77
CA LEU A 186 -5.93 -5.36 17.18
C LEU A 186 -7.42 -5.49 17.51
N THR A 187 -8.33 -4.92 16.72
CA THR A 187 -9.78 -4.97 16.93
C THR A 187 -10.51 -5.94 15.99
N SER A 188 -9.80 -6.49 15.00
CA SER A 188 -10.36 -7.31 13.92
C SER A 188 -10.96 -8.66 14.36
N LYS A 189 -10.57 -9.20 15.51
CA LYS A 189 -10.89 -10.57 15.96
C LYS A 189 -10.43 -11.65 14.99
N ILE A 190 -9.31 -11.44 14.27
CA ILE A 190 -8.75 -12.42 13.32
C ILE A 190 -8.72 -13.83 13.90
N GLY A 191 -9.38 -14.75 13.20
CA GLY A 191 -9.44 -16.17 13.57
C GLY A 191 -10.04 -16.44 14.96
N GLY A 192 -10.85 -15.52 15.51
CA GLY A 192 -11.47 -15.64 16.84
C GLY A 192 -10.49 -15.57 18.01
N PHE A 193 -9.25 -15.12 17.80
CA PHE A 193 -8.29 -15.03 18.89
C PHE A 193 -8.52 -13.80 19.77
N LYS A 194 -8.51 -13.99 21.10
CA LYS A 194 -8.63 -12.92 22.10
C LYS A 194 -7.52 -11.86 22.02
N MET A 195 -6.38 -12.21 21.44
CA MET A 195 -5.27 -11.27 21.21
C MET A 195 -5.51 -10.28 20.06
N PHE A 196 -6.59 -10.45 19.29
CA PHE A 196 -7.04 -9.52 18.25
C PHE A 196 -8.44 -8.96 18.55
N SER A 197 -8.89 -9.05 19.81
CA SER A 197 -10.21 -8.56 20.24
C SER A 197 -10.10 -7.34 21.15
N ALA A 198 -9.21 -6.40 20.85
CA ALA A 198 -9.10 -5.14 21.55
C ALA A 198 -10.41 -4.35 21.42
N THR A 199 -10.74 -3.58 22.45
CA THR A 199 -11.94 -2.73 22.46
C THR A 199 -11.51 -1.27 22.34
N PHE A 200 -11.27 -0.80 21.12
CA PHE A 200 -11.10 0.63 20.86
C PHE A 200 -12.44 1.36 20.94
N LYS A 201 -12.40 2.63 21.34
CA LYS A 201 -13.57 3.51 21.23
C LYS A 201 -13.88 3.76 19.74
N LYS A 202 -15.17 3.92 19.40
CA LYS A 202 -15.62 4.31 18.04
C LYS A 202 -14.88 5.54 17.51
N ASN A 203 -14.63 6.53 18.37
CA ASN A 203 -13.89 7.73 18.01
C ASN A 203 -12.43 7.42 17.58
N THR A 204 -11.78 6.48 18.26
CA THR A 204 -10.40 6.06 17.94
C THR A 204 -10.36 5.31 16.61
N ILE A 205 -11.33 4.43 16.35
CA ILE A 205 -11.46 3.74 15.06
C ILE A 205 -11.68 4.75 13.93
N SER A 206 -12.55 5.74 14.14
CA SER A 206 -12.78 6.84 13.17
C SER A 206 -11.51 7.67 12.95
N THR A 207 -10.76 7.95 14.01
CA THR A 207 -9.49 8.68 13.94
C THR A 207 -8.45 7.89 13.14
N ILE A 208 -8.31 6.59 13.38
CA ILE A 208 -7.44 5.69 12.60
C ILE A 208 -7.81 5.74 11.11
N PHE A 209 -9.12 5.70 10.80
CA PHE A 209 -9.59 5.79 9.42
C PHE A 209 -9.18 7.11 8.75
N TRP A 210 -9.44 8.26 9.37
CA TRP A 210 -9.07 9.57 8.81
C TRP A 210 -7.57 9.78 8.69
N LEU A 211 -6.79 9.26 9.63
CA LEU A 211 -5.33 9.28 9.54
C LEU A 211 -4.83 8.40 8.38
N SER A 212 -5.46 7.24 8.14
CA SER A 212 -5.18 6.42 6.94
C SER A 212 -5.56 7.12 5.64
N VAL A 213 -6.65 7.90 5.63
CA VAL A 213 -7.01 8.78 4.49
C VAL A 213 -5.91 9.79 4.22
N THR A 214 -5.41 10.44 5.27
CA THR A 214 -4.34 11.43 5.16
C THR A 214 -3.04 10.80 4.66
N ASN A 215 -2.64 9.66 5.24
CA ASN A 215 -1.43 8.93 4.85
C ASN A 215 -1.48 8.49 3.38
N PHE A 216 -2.63 8.04 2.89
CA PHE A 216 -2.81 7.68 1.48
C PHE A 216 -2.53 8.85 0.53
N ILE A 217 -3.03 10.04 0.86
CA ILE A 217 -2.84 11.24 0.02
C ILE A 217 -1.40 11.75 0.08
N VAL A 218 -0.79 11.74 1.27
CA VAL A 218 0.53 12.35 1.52
C VAL A 218 1.69 11.41 1.19
N LYS A 219 1.51 10.09 1.35
CA LYS A 219 2.56 9.08 1.14
C LYS A 219 2.30 8.27 -0.12
N ASP A 220 1.18 7.54 -0.19
CA ASP A 220 0.98 6.52 -1.23
C ASP A 220 0.89 7.14 -2.63
N ILE A 221 0.12 8.23 -2.81
CA ILE A 221 -0.01 8.89 -4.12
C ILE A 221 1.33 9.50 -4.60
N PRO A 222 2.06 10.31 -3.80
CA PRO A 222 3.35 10.85 -4.21
C PRO A 222 4.40 9.76 -4.48
N GLN A 223 4.46 8.73 -3.64
CA GLN A 223 5.40 7.62 -3.79
C GLN A 223 5.12 6.83 -5.08
N PHE A 224 3.86 6.53 -5.38
CA PHE A 224 3.46 5.93 -6.66
C PHE A 224 3.86 6.80 -7.85
N GLY A 225 3.64 8.12 -7.77
CA GLY A 225 4.04 9.07 -8.81
C GLY A 225 5.55 9.07 -9.06
N ILE A 226 6.36 9.03 -8.00
CA ILE A 226 7.83 8.93 -8.08
C ILE A 226 8.26 7.63 -8.78
N GLN A 227 7.67 6.50 -8.41
CA GLN A 227 8.02 5.20 -9.01
C GLN A 227 7.60 5.13 -10.49
N ALA A 228 6.43 5.64 -10.85
CA ALA A 228 5.97 5.73 -12.24
C ALA A 228 6.89 6.66 -13.07
N TYR A 229 7.34 7.76 -12.49
CA TYR A 229 8.33 8.62 -13.13
C TYR A 229 9.69 7.92 -13.29
N TYR A 230 10.14 7.19 -12.27
CA TYR A 230 11.40 6.44 -12.33
C TYR A 230 11.40 5.42 -13.48
N ILE A 231 10.35 4.58 -13.59
CA ILE A 231 10.32 3.49 -14.59
C ILE A 231 10.25 4.02 -16.03
N THR A 232 9.73 5.23 -16.23
CA THR A 232 9.67 5.87 -17.55
C THR A 232 10.99 6.55 -17.95
N HIS A 233 11.86 6.86 -16.98
CA HIS A 233 13.13 7.59 -17.23
C HIS A 233 14.38 6.71 -17.20
N VAL A 234 14.32 5.53 -16.59
CA VAL A 234 15.47 4.61 -16.56
C VAL A 234 15.45 3.68 -17.75
N ILE A 235 16.56 3.64 -18.49
CA ILE A 235 16.75 2.83 -19.70
C ILE A 235 17.05 1.35 -19.37
N SER A 236 17.46 1.06 -18.13
CA SER A 236 17.79 -0.27 -17.64
C SER A 236 16.67 -0.84 -16.77
N TYR A 237 16.16 -2.01 -17.14
CA TYR A 237 15.11 -2.67 -16.37
C TYR A 237 15.65 -3.21 -15.04
N ASN A 238 15.02 -2.82 -13.94
CA ASN A 238 15.33 -3.35 -12.60
C ASN A 238 14.05 -3.89 -11.95
N VAL A 239 14.18 -5.08 -11.33
CA VAL A 239 13.07 -5.81 -10.72
C VAL A 239 12.50 -5.09 -9.51
N ILE A 240 13.34 -4.40 -8.73
CA ILE A 240 12.90 -3.72 -7.50
C ILE A 240 11.89 -2.61 -7.83
N PRO A 241 12.22 -1.60 -8.66
CA PRO A 241 11.26 -0.57 -9.07
C PRO A 241 9.96 -1.12 -9.67
N PHE A 242 10.04 -2.24 -10.42
CA PHE A 242 8.85 -2.90 -10.96
C PHE A 242 7.97 -3.49 -9.86
N LEU A 243 8.55 -4.26 -8.93
CA LEU A 243 7.82 -4.83 -7.80
C LEU A 243 7.23 -3.74 -6.92
N THR A 244 8.00 -2.67 -6.64
CA THR A 244 7.51 -1.54 -5.85
C THR A 244 6.31 -0.90 -6.56
N LEU A 245 6.39 -0.62 -7.86
CA LEU A 245 5.28 -0.06 -8.64
C LEU A 245 4.01 -0.94 -8.61
N VAL A 246 4.16 -2.25 -8.78
CA VAL A 246 3.04 -3.19 -8.69
C VAL A 246 2.40 -3.14 -7.30
N THR A 247 3.22 -3.15 -6.25
CA THR A 247 2.73 -3.19 -4.87
C THR A 247 2.06 -1.87 -4.48
N SER A 248 2.64 -0.74 -4.85
CA SER A 248 2.05 0.58 -4.62
C SER A 248 0.77 0.78 -5.43
N SER A 249 0.69 0.26 -6.66
CA SER A 249 -0.56 0.27 -7.44
C SER A 249 -1.67 -0.55 -6.76
N ALA A 250 -1.33 -1.73 -6.23
CA ALA A 250 -2.28 -2.57 -5.50
C ALA A 250 -2.73 -1.90 -4.19
N MET A 251 -1.81 -1.23 -3.46
CA MET A 251 -2.14 -0.44 -2.28
C MET A 251 -3.11 0.70 -2.60
N VAL A 252 -2.88 1.43 -3.69
CA VAL A 252 -3.78 2.50 -4.14
C VAL A 252 -5.17 1.94 -4.43
N VAL A 253 -5.27 0.84 -5.17
CA VAL A 253 -6.54 0.18 -5.49
C VAL A 253 -7.27 -0.28 -4.23
N LEU A 254 -6.58 -0.97 -3.30
CA LEU A 254 -7.19 -1.44 -2.05
C LEU A 254 -7.65 -0.28 -1.15
N ASN A 255 -6.88 0.81 -1.11
CA ASN A 255 -7.26 2.00 -0.34
C ASN A 255 -8.49 2.68 -0.94
N VAL A 256 -8.56 2.80 -2.28
CA VAL A 256 -9.73 3.38 -2.96
C VAL A 256 -10.96 2.50 -2.73
N ILE A 257 -10.89 1.19 -3.03
CA ILE A 257 -12.01 0.27 -2.87
C ILE A 257 -12.48 0.23 -1.40
N GLY A 258 -11.55 0.05 -0.46
CA GLY A 258 -11.91 -0.06 0.96
C GLY A 258 -12.53 1.22 1.54
N LYS A 259 -12.11 2.40 1.07
CA LYS A 259 -12.72 3.67 1.49
C LYS A 259 -14.07 3.89 0.86
N LEU A 260 -14.23 3.60 -0.44
CA LEU A 260 -15.52 3.66 -1.13
C LEU A 260 -16.54 2.72 -0.50
N TYR A 261 -16.14 1.50 -0.18
CA TYR A 261 -17.01 0.51 0.48
C TYR A 261 -17.52 1.02 1.84
N ASN A 262 -16.63 1.57 2.67
CA ASN A 262 -17.03 2.15 3.96
C ASN A 262 -18.01 3.33 3.81
N ILE A 263 -17.84 4.17 2.76
CA ILE A 263 -18.76 5.29 2.49
C ILE A 263 -20.13 4.77 2.08
N ILE A 264 -20.18 3.75 1.21
CA ILE A 264 -21.44 3.17 0.74
C ILE A 264 -22.24 2.58 1.92
N ILE A 265 -21.60 1.82 2.80
CA ILE A 265 -22.25 1.26 3.99
C ILE A 265 -22.78 2.38 4.89
N GLU A 266 -21.98 3.42 5.14
CA GLU A 266 -22.40 4.55 5.97
C GLU A 266 -23.61 5.28 5.36
N CYS A 267 -23.65 5.42 4.03
CA CYS A 267 -24.81 5.99 3.32
C CYS A 267 -26.06 5.09 3.41
N GLN A 268 -25.89 3.78 3.28
CA GLN A 268 -27.01 2.83 3.39
C GLN A 268 -27.61 2.87 4.80
N LYS A 269 -26.76 2.88 5.83
CA LYS A 269 -27.21 2.93 7.22
C LYS A 269 -28.04 4.17 7.53
N ARG A 270 -27.62 5.34 7.02
CA ARG A 270 -28.38 6.59 7.17
C ARG A 270 -29.73 6.56 6.46
N SER A 271 -29.79 5.92 5.29
CA SER A 271 -31.05 5.83 4.53
C SER A 271 -32.11 5.01 5.27
N THR A 272 -31.70 3.95 5.99
CA THR A 272 -32.61 3.18 6.86
C THR A 272 -33.02 3.92 8.13
N ASP A 273 -32.16 4.75 8.71
CA ASP A 273 -32.52 5.55 9.89
C ASP A 273 -33.50 6.69 9.50
N ASP A 274 -33.44 7.21 8.27
CA ASP A 274 -34.34 8.25 7.75
C ASP A 274 -35.73 7.69 7.36
N ASP A 275 -35.84 6.42 6.94
CA ASP A 275 -37.12 5.78 6.59
C ASP A 275 -37.97 5.38 7.82
N ASP A 276 -37.39 5.31 9.02
CA ASP A 276 -38.08 4.98 10.26
C ASP A 276 -38.67 6.22 10.99
N ASP A 277 -38.34 7.45 10.53
CA ASP A 277 -38.79 8.72 11.16
C ASP A 277 -39.96 9.41 10.39
N ASP A 278 -40.40 8.85 9.25
CA ASP A 278 -41.57 9.29 8.48
C ASP A 278 -42.91 8.66 8.97
N GLY A 279 -42.90 8.12 10.20
CA GLY A 279 -44.03 7.47 10.85
C GLY A 279 -44.79 8.31 11.87
N ASP A 280 -44.95 9.62 11.66
CA ASP A 280 -45.82 10.47 12.49
C ASP A 280 -47.02 11.02 11.69
N GLY A 281 -48.23 10.95 12.26
CA GLY A 281 -49.26 11.97 11.97
C GLY A 281 -50.72 11.51 11.86
N ASP A 282 -51.45 11.79 12.95
CA ASP A 282 -52.83 12.31 12.99
C ASP A 282 -54.04 11.37 12.82
N GLY A 283 -54.70 11.16 13.96
CA GLY A 283 -56.13 10.89 14.07
C GLY A 283 -56.67 11.56 15.34
N ASP A 284 -57.19 12.79 15.18
CA ASP A 284 -57.93 13.57 16.17
C ASP A 284 -59.19 12.83 16.68
N ASP A 285 -59.57 13.08 17.94
CA ASP A 285 -60.89 13.65 18.33
C ASP A 285 -61.19 13.46 19.85
N ASP A 286 -61.09 14.60 20.56
CA ASP A 286 -61.96 15.21 21.58
C ASP A 286 -62.82 14.45 22.63
N ASP A 287 -62.87 15.13 23.79
CA ASP A 287 -63.91 15.25 24.83
C ASP A 287 -64.23 14.06 25.77
N ASP A 288 -63.94 14.19 27.07
CA ASP A 288 -64.82 14.87 28.04
C ASP A 288 -64.43 14.56 29.52
N LYS A 289 -64.42 15.64 30.32
CA LYS A 289 -64.83 15.76 31.74
C LYS A 289 -64.05 15.23 32.96
N GLU A 290 -64.02 16.19 33.89
CA GLU A 290 -64.20 16.13 35.34
C GLU A 290 -62.98 15.96 36.24
N GLY A 291 -62.70 17.04 36.96
CA GLY A 291 -61.67 17.10 37.97
C GLY A 291 -61.99 16.28 39.21
N ASN A 292 -60.95 16.01 39.98
CA ASN A 292 -61.04 16.25 41.41
C ASN A 292 -59.65 16.49 42.00
N LEU A 293 -59.53 17.58 42.74
CA LEU A 293 -58.65 17.65 43.89
C LEU A 293 -58.97 16.47 44.82
N ILE A 294 -57.97 15.91 45.50
CA ILE A 294 -57.86 15.85 46.97
C ILE A 294 -56.64 15.00 47.38
N ILE A 295 -56.05 15.49 48.47
CA ILE A 295 -54.90 15.06 49.26
C ILE A 295 -55.20 13.79 50.10
N GLU A 296 -54.12 13.18 50.62
CA GLU A 296 -54.01 12.14 51.68
C GLU A 296 -54.09 10.67 51.21
N ALA A 297 -53.22 9.76 51.67
CA ALA A 297 -52.43 9.71 52.91
C ALA A 297 -50.99 9.20 52.73
#